data_AF-A0A0D6PVJ9-F1
#
_entry.id   AF-A0A0D6PVJ9-F1
#
_cell.length_a   1.000
_cell.length_b   1.000
_cell.length_c   1.000
_cell.angle_alpha   90.00
_cell.angle_beta   90.00
_cell.angle_gamma   90.00
#
_symmetry.space_group_name_H-M   'P 1'
#
loop_
_entity.id
_entity.type
_entity.pdbx_description
1 polymer ?
#
loop_
_entity_poly.entity_id
_entity_poly.type
_entity_poly.pdbx_seq_one_letter_code
_entity_poly.pdbx_strand_id
1 'polypeptide(L)'
;MDIAITWNVREARGDWPIVSSDLGLDNPLRTAVMVSLFTDRVAPVQPTSDDVAAGVQSPTGAPGTVDADPRGWWGDGFSDIPIGSRLWQLKRAVKVGTRAIPREIEAICTEALQWLVTDGVAQKVAVSAWWSATVPNMAEFTVTITEPGGSSQQFTFSWAWEGLT
;
A
#
# COMPACT_ATOMS: atom_id res chain seq x y z
N MET A 1 -19.11 -0.63 9.17
CA MET A 1 -18.52 -1.63 10.07
C MET A 1 -17.92 -2.70 9.20
N ASP A 2 -16.71 -3.14 9.53
CA ASP A 2 -16.02 -4.22 8.81
C ASP A 2 -15.78 -5.41 9.75
N ILE A 3 -15.72 -6.62 9.19
CA ILE A 3 -15.52 -7.85 9.96
C ILE A 3 -14.03 -7.99 10.28
N ALA A 4 -13.70 -8.23 11.55
CA ALA A 4 -12.32 -8.47 11.94
C ALA A 4 -11.80 -9.79 11.39
N ILE A 5 -10.59 -9.75 10.85
CA ILE A 5 -9.84 -10.94 10.48
C ILE A 5 -8.57 -10.96 11.33
N THR A 6 -8.47 -11.98 12.19
CA THR A 6 -7.23 -12.27 12.91
C THR A 6 -6.39 -13.19 12.05
N TRP A 7 -5.22 -12.72 11.63
CA TRP A 7 -4.32 -13.55 10.84
C TRP A 7 -3.28 -14.25 11.71
N ASN A 8 -3.25 -15.57 11.63
CA ASN A 8 -2.18 -16.41 12.16
C ASN A 8 -1.09 -16.58 11.08
N VAL A 9 0.02 -15.86 11.24
CA VAL A 9 1.15 -15.87 10.29
C VAL A 9 1.80 -17.24 10.19
N ARG A 10 1.99 -17.93 11.33
CA ARG A 10 2.67 -19.23 11.38
C ARG A 10 1.90 -20.31 10.61
N GLU A 11 0.59 -20.26 10.68
CA GLU A 11 -0.29 -21.23 10.02
C GLU A 11 -0.77 -20.78 8.65
N ALA A 12 -0.46 -19.53 8.26
CA ALA A 12 -0.98 -18.86 7.07
C ALA A 12 -2.52 -18.95 6.97
N ARG A 13 -3.20 -18.67 8.09
CA ARG A 13 -4.66 -18.78 8.22
C ARG A 13 -5.25 -17.50 8.77
N GLY A 14 -6.38 -17.08 8.18
CA GLY A 14 -7.24 -16.03 8.73
C GLY A 14 -8.41 -16.66 9.47
N ASP A 15 -8.77 -16.10 10.61
CA ASP A 15 -9.93 -16.51 11.40
C ASP A 15 -10.81 -15.30 11.74
N TRP A 16 -12.10 -15.54 11.94
CA TRP A 16 -13.06 -14.52 12.38
C TRP A 16 -13.29 -14.65 13.88
N PRO A 17 -12.83 -13.69 14.69
CA PRO A 17 -13.02 -13.76 16.12
C PRO A 17 -14.50 -13.64 16.47
N ILE A 18 -14.99 -14.47 17.39
CA ILE A 18 -16.32 -14.34 17.98
C ILE A 18 -16.19 -13.54 19.27
N VAL A 19 -16.91 -12.42 19.37
CA VAL A 19 -16.94 -11.54 20.55
C VAL A 19 -18.39 -11.35 20.97
N SER A 20 -18.71 -11.66 22.23
CA SER A 20 -20.06 -11.49 22.78
C SER A 20 -21.16 -12.19 21.95
N SER A 21 -20.86 -13.37 21.40
CA SER A 21 -21.74 -14.17 20.53
C SER A 21 -22.02 -13.54 19.15
N ASP A 22 -21.23 -12.58 18.70
CA ASP A 22 -21.27 -12.00 17.35
C ASP A 22 -19.86 -12.00 16.71
N LEU A 23 -19.76 -11.68 15.42
CA LEU A 23 -18.49 -11.46 14.75
C LEU A 23 -17.79 -10.22 15.32
N GLY A 24 -16.51 -10.36 15.63
CA GLY A 24 -15.66 -9.23 15.98
C GLY A 24 -15.58 -8.25 14.82
N LEU A 25 -15.49 -6.97 15.15
CA LEU A 25 -15.45 -5.88 14.19
C LEU A 25 -14.06 -5.24 14.17
N ASP A 26 -13.63 -4.80 13.00
CA ASP A 26 -12.38 -4.04 12.82
C ASP A 26 -12.69 -2.63 12.29
N ASN A 27 -11.67 -1.79 12.34
CA ASN A 27 -11.71 -0.44 11.86
C ASN A 27 -11.78 -0.41 10.32
N PRO A 28 -12.87 0.11 9.73
CA PRO A 28 -13.02 0.17 8.28
C PRO A 28 -11.94 1.01 7.59
N LEU A 29 -11.34 1.98 8.29
CA LEU A 29 -10.24 2.78 7.74
C LEU A 29 -9.00 1.92 7.52
N ARG A 30 -8.72 0.95 8.41
CA ARG A 30 -7.62 0.02 8.26
C ARG A 30 -7.76 -0.79 6.97
N THR A 31 -8.96 -1.32 6.71
CA THR A 31 -9.26 -2.05 5.47
C THR A 31 -9.16 -1.16 4.25
N ALA A 32 -9.69 0.07 4.30
CA ALA A 32 -9.57 1.02 3.21
C ALA A 32 -8.10 1.31 2.85
N VAL A 33 -7.24 1.51 3.86
CA VAL A 33 -5.79 1.66 3.67
C VAL A 33 -5.17 0.41 3.08
N MET A 34 -5.48 -0.78 3.63
CA MET A 34 -4.92 -2.04 3.14
C MET A 34 -5.29 -2.29 1.67
N VAL A 35 -6.54 -2.10 1.29
CA VAL A 35 -6.99 -2.25 -0.10
C VAL A 35 -6.29 -1.23 -0.99
N SER A 36 -6.19 0.02 -0.55
CA SER A 36 -5.54 1.09 -1.32
C SER A 36 -4.04 0.85 -1.53
N LEU A 37 -3.34 0.26 -0.57
CA LEU A 37 -1.91 0.04 -0.67
C LEU A 37 -1.52 -1.29 -1.29
N PHE A 38 -2.29 -2.35 -1.04
CA PHE A 38 -1.89 -3.72 -1.37
C PHE A 38 -2.73 -4.38 -2.46
N THR A 39 -3.61 -3.62 -3.12
CA THR A 39 -4.08 -3.98 -4.47
C THR A 39 -3.18 -3.35 -5.52
N ASP A 40 -3.00 -4.04 -6.65
CA ASP A 40 -2.13 -3.56 -7.71
C ASP A 40 -2.86 -2.55 -8.58
N ARG A 41 -2.32 -1.33 -8.64
CA ARG A 41 -2.74 -0.32 -9.62
C ARG A 41 -1.96 -0.49 -10.92
N VAL A 42 -2.64 -0.18 -12.03
CA VAL A 42 -2.06 -0.22 -13.38
C VAL A 42 -0.84 0.70 -13.46
N ALA A 43 0.24 0.24 -14.10
CA ALA A 43 1.42 1.05 -14.34
C ALA A 43 1.09 2.26 -15.25
N PRO A 44 1.61 3.46 -14.93
CA PRO A 44 1.39 4.63 -15.78
C PRO A 44 2.13 4.44 -17.11
N VAL A 45 1.54 5.00 -18.18
CA VAL A 45 2.15 4.99 -19.52
C VAL A 45 3.50 5.72 -19.52
N GLN A 46 3.63 6.76 -18.69
CA GLN A 46 4.88 7.52 -18.51
C GLN A 46 5.24 7.59 -17.03
N PRO A 47 6.42 7.09 -16.61
CA PRO A 47 6.89 7.22 -15.24
C PRO A 47 7.25 8.67 -14.93
N THR A 48 7.07 9.08 -13.68
CA THR A 48 7.48 10.39 -13.18
C THR A 48 9.01 10.48 -13.02
N SER A 49 9.54 11.67 -12.74
CA SER A 49 10.97 11.83 -12.45
C SER A 49 11.41 11.07 -11.20
N ASP A 50 10.52 10.94 -10.21
CA ASP A 50 10.80 10.23 -8.97
C ASP A 50 10.80 8.70 -9.22
N ASP A 51 9.84 8.20 -10.02
CA ASP A 51 9.81 6.82 -10.50
C ASP A 51 11.15 6.44 -11.17
N VAL A 52 11.59 7.26 -12.12
CA VAL A 52 12.85 7.04 -12.85
C VAL A 52 14.05 7.08 -11.90
N ALA A 53 14.05 7.98 -10.91
CA ALA A 53 15.13 8.08 -9.92
C ALA A 53 15.20 6.84 -9.01
N ALA A 54 14.06 6.21 -8.74
CA ALA A 54 13.97 4.94 -8.02
C ALA A 54 14.29 3.73 -8.91
N GLY A 55 14.51 3.91 -10.21
CA GLY A 55 14.76 2.83 -11.16
C GLY A 55 13.49 2.09 -11.61
N VAL A 56 12.31 2.69 -11.41
CA VAL A 56 11.05 2.21 -11.96
C VAL A 56 11.00 2.50 -13.45
N GLN A 57 10.59 1.50 -14.23
CA GLN A 57 10.46 1.59 -15.68
C GLN A 57 9.06 1.12 -16.10
N SER A 58 8.53 1.69 -17.17
CA SER A 58 7.29 1.19 -17.79
C SER A 58 7.46 -0.27 -18.21
N PRO A 59 6.39 -1.08 -18.21
CA PRO A 59 6.43 -2.44 -18.74
C PRO A 59 6.99 -2.44 -20.17
N THR A 60 8.07 -3.20 -20.38
CA THR A 60 8.73 -3.37 -21.67
C THR A 60 8.74 -4.84 -22.03
N GLY A 61 8.07 -5.26 -23.09
CA GLY A 61 8.07 -6.67 -23.49
C GLY A 61 7.11 -6.95 -24.63
N ALA A 62 7.18 -8.16 -25.18
CA ALA A 62 6.17 -8.62 -26.12
C ALA A 62 4.83 -8.82 -25.39
N PRO A 63 3.68 -8.54 -26.03
CA PRO A 63 2.38 -8.79 -25.41
C PRO A 63 2.27 -10.23 -24.88
N GLY A 64 1.86 -10.38 -23.61
CA GLY A 64 1.74 -11.67 -22.93
C GLY A 64 2.97 -12.14 -22.16
N THR A 65 4.06 -11.36 -22.11
CA THR A 65 5.19 -11.63 -21.21
C THR A 65 5.04 -10.94 -19.87
N VAL A 66 5.72 -11.46 -18.85
CA VAL A 66 5.78 -10.86 -17.50
C VAL A 66 6.35 -9.44 -17.49
N ASP A 67 7.19 -9.10 -18.48
CA ASP A 67 7.81 -7.79 -18.62
C ASP A 67 6.86 -6.77 -19.29
N ALA A 68 5.84 -7.24 -20.01
CA ALA A 68 4.78 -6.43 -20.61
C ALA A 68 3.54 -6.26 -19.70
N ASP A 69 3.49 -6.93 -18.55
CA ASP A 69 2.34 -6.89 -17.63
C ASP A 69 2.26 -5.55 -16.88
N PRO A 70 1.24 -4.69 -17.14
CA PRO A 70 1.06 -3.43 -16.44
C PRO A 70 0.39 -3.60 -15.07
N ARG A 71 0.00 -4.83 -14.70
CA ARG A 71 -0.89 -5.16 -13.59
C ARG A 71 -2.19 -4.35 -13.62
N GLY A 72 -2.94 -4.38 -12.52
CA GLY A 72 -4.15 -3.60 -12.35
C GLY A 72 -5.16 -4.29 -11.46
N TRP A 73 -6.15 -3.50 -11.02
CA TRP A 73 -7.28 -3.98 -10.26
C TRP A 73 -8.51 -3.95 -11.15
N TRP A 74 -9.26 -5.06 -11.16
CA TRP A 74 -10.46 -5.18 -12.01
C TRP A 74 -11.53 -4.13 -11.66
N GLY A 75 -11.54 -3.61 -10.43
CA GLY A 75 -12.45 -2.55 -9.97
C GLY A 75 -12.23 -1.21 -10.66
N ASP A 76 -11.05 -0.97 -11.24
CA ASP A 76 -10.74 0.28 -11.95
C ASP A 76 -11.50 0.38 -13.29
N GLY A 77 -12.02 -0.73 -13.83
CA GLY A 77 -12.79 -0.72 -15.08
C GLY A 77 -14.12 0.04 -15.01
N PHE A 78 -14.59 0.35 -13.80
CA PHE A 78 -15.87 1.02 -13.55
C PHE A 78 -15.74 2.25 -12.63
N SER A 79 -14.52 2.68 -12.33
CA SER A 79 -14.24 3.81 -11.42
C SER A 79 -13.35 4.84 -12.11
N ASP A 80 -13.68 6.12 -11.95
CA ASP A 80 -12.82 7.22 -12.41
C ASP A 80 -11.58 7.39 -11.52
N ILE A 81 -11.64 6.89 -10.28
CA ILE A 81 -10.54 6.93 -9.31
C ILE A 81 -9.98 5.51 -9.19
N PRO A 82 -8.78 5.25 -9.69
CA PRO A 82 -8.15 3.95 -9.55
C PRO A 82 -7.74 3.68 -8.11
N ILE A 83 -8.02 2.47 -7.63
CA ILE A 83 -7.61 2.00 -6.30
C ILE A 83 -6.39 1.10 -6.44
N GLY A 84 -5.59 1.06 -5.38
CA GLY A 84 -4.37 0.29 -5.35
C GLY A 84 -3.14 1.18 -5.50
N SER A 85 -1.99 0.54 -5.34
CA SER A 85 -0.69 1.20 -5.39
C SER A 85 0.21 0.59 -6.44
N ARG A 86 1.30 1.31 -6.70
CA ARG A 86 2.37 0.90 -7.61
C ARG A 86 3.58 0.33 -6.86
N LEU A 87 3.42 -0.03 -5.57
CA LEU A 87 4.51 -0.55 -4.74
C LEU A 87 5.16 -1.80 -5.34
N TRP A 88 4.40 -2.59 -6.11
CA TRP A 88 4.89 -3.74 -6.84
C TRP A 88 6.00 -3.41 -7.86
N GLN A 89 6.06 -2.17 -8.37
CA GLN A 89 7.10 -1.71 -9.30
C GLN A 89 8.47 -1.62 -8.62
N LEU A 90 8.49 -1.36 -7.30
CA LEU A 90 9.71 -1.33 -6.50
C LEU A 90 10.35 -2.71 -6.33
N LYS A 91 9.61 -3.81 -6.55
CA LYS A 91 10.20 -5.15 -6.59
C LYS A 91 11.15 -5.33 -7.78
N ARG A 92 10.91 -4.61 -8.88
CA ARG A 92 11.72 -4.63 -10.10
C ARG A 92 12.74 -3.49 -10.15
N ALA A 93 12.60 -2.51 -9.26
CA ALA A 93 13.49 -1.36 -9.19
C ALA A 93 14.93 -1.79 -8.89
N VAL A 94 15.87 -1.30 -9.69
CA VAL A 94 17.30 -1.42 -9.41
C VAL A 94 17.64 -0.43 -8.30
N LYS A 95 18.41 -0.86 -7.28
CA LYS A 95 18.80 0.01 -6.16
C LYS A 95 19.69 1.16 -6.63
N VAL A 96 19.08 2.28 -7.00
CA VAL A 96 19.79 3.52 -7.38
C VAL A 96 19.83 4.45 -6.16
N GLY A 97 20.83 4.24 -5.29
CA GLY A 97 21.10 5.11 -4.14
C GLY A 97 20.24 4.87 -2.89
N THR A 98 20.65 5.49 -1.78
CA THR A 98 20.09 5.22 -0.43
C THR A 98 18.79 6.00 -0.15
N ARG A 99 18.42 7.04 -0.90
CA ARG A 99 17.25 7.88 -0.61
C ARG A 99 16.12 7.82 -1.64
N ALA A 100 16.40 7.32 -2.85
CA ALA A 100 15.41 7.31 -3.92
C ALA A 100 14.22 6.39 -3.60
N ILE A 101 14.49 5.17 -3.11
CA ILE A 101 13.45 4.18 -2.84
C ILE A 101 12.49 4.61 -1.70
N PRO A 102 12.96 5.06 -0.50
CA PRO A 102 12.02 5.53 0.52
C PRO A 102 11.15 6.70 0.06
N ARG A 103 11.73 7.67 -0.67
CA ARG A 103 10.98 8.80 -1.21
C ARG A 103 9.92 8.35 -2.23
N GLU A 104 10.23 7.33 -3.02
CA GLU A 104 9.27 6.75 -3.96
C GLU A 104 8.14 6.00 -3.25
N ILE A 105 8.45 5.29 -2.16
CA ILE A 105 7.41 4.67 -1.31
C ILE A 105 6.46 5.73 -0.77
N GLU A 106 6.99 6.86 -0.27
CA GLU A 106 6.16 7.97 0.21
C GLU A 106 5.26 8.53 -0.90
N ALA A 107 5.80 8.74 -2.10
CA ALA A 107 5.05 9.25 -3.25
C ALA A 107 3.93 8.28 -3.67
N ILE A 108 4.25 7.00 -3.86
CA ILE A 108 3.29 5.96 -4.27
C ILE A 108 2.19 5.77 -3.22
N CYS A 109 2.54 5.70 -1.94
CA CYS A 109 1.55 5.54 -0.87
C CYS A 109 0.65 6.78 -0.74
N THR A 110 1.21 7.98 -0.91
CA THR A 110 0.43 9.22 -0.88
C THR A 110 -0.54 9.28 -2.06
N GLU A 111 -0.09 8.92 -3.27
CA GLU A 111 -0.93 8.80 -4.46
C GLU A 111 -2.10 7.82 -4.24
N ALA A 112 -1.80 6.63 -3.73
CA ALA A 112 -2.78 5.57 -3.53
C ALA A 112 -3.82 5.90 -2.45
N LEU A 113 -3.47 6.73 -1.47
CA LEU A 113 -4.35 7.11 -0.35
C LEU A 113 -5.03 8.47 -0.55
N GLN A 114 -4.73 9.18 -1.63
CA GLN A 114 -5.24 10.53 -1.89
C GLN A 114 -6.77 10.58 -1.92
N TRP A 115 -7.42 9.50 -2.36
CA TRP A 115 -8.89 9.41 -2.43
C TRP A 115 -9.55 9.56 -1.06
N LEU A 116 -8.90 9.11 0.02
CA LEU A 116 -9.41 9.27 1.39
C LEU A 116 -9.61 10.75 1.74
N VAL A 117 -8.76 11.63 1.21
CA VAL A 117 -8.86 13.07 1.41
C VAL A 117 -9.87 13.69 0.46
N THR A 118 -9.87 13.30 -0.83
CA THR A 118 -10.78 13.90 -1.81
C THR A 118 -12.24 13.60 -1.51
N ASP A 119 -12.51 12.41 -0.96
CA ASP A 119 -13.87 11.96 -0.62
C ASP A 119 -14.27 12.37 0.81
N GLY A 120 -13.39 13.07 1.54
CA GLY A 120 -13.66 13.59 2.88
C GLY A 120 -13.63 12.54 4.00
N VAL A 121 -13.15 11.32 3.74
CA VAL A 121 -12.95 10.27 4.75
C VAL A 121 -11.86 10.67 5.75
N ALA A 122 -10.82 11.33 5.27
CA ALA A 122 -9.70 11.85 6.04
C ALA A 122 -9.51 13.35 5.78
N GLN A 123 -9.07 14.09 6.80
CA GLN A 123 -8.62 15.46 6.64
C GLN A 123 -7.21 15.52 6.02
N LYS A 124 -6.35 14.58 6.42
CA LYS A 124 -4.94 14.54 5.99
C LYS A 124 -4.41 13.12 6.02
N VAL A 125 -3.56 12.80 5.05
CA VAL A 125 -2.72 11.59 5.04
C VAL A 125 -1.26 12.04 5.03
N ALA A 126 -0.43 11.42 5.87
CA ALA A 126 1.01 11.61 5.89
C ALA A 126 1.70 10.25 5.83
N VAL A 127 2.72 10.13 4.97
CA VAL A 127 3.49 8.90 4.81
C VAL A 127 4.96 9.22 5.09
N SER A 128 5.63 8.34 5.85
CA SER A 128 7.06 8.39 6.07
C SER A 128 7.66 7.02 5.78
N ALA A 129 8.76 6.96 5.03
CA ALA A 129 9.45 5.71 4.72
C ALA A 129 10.95 5.78 5.03
N TRP A 130 11.54 4.65 5.41
CA TRP A 130 12.96 4.54 5.74
C TRP A 130 13.49 3.14 5.43
N TRP A 131 14.81 2.98 5.41
CA TRP A 131 15.43 1.65 5.38
C TRP A 131 15.44 1.05 6.78
N SER A 132 15.08 -0.22 6.89
CA SER A 132 15.15 -0.97 8.15
C SER A 132 16.57 -0.92 8.71
N ALA A 133 16.66 -0.62 10.01
CA ALA A 133 17.91 -0.67 10.74
C ALA A 133 18.39 -2.11 11.00
N THR A 134 17.46 -3.07 10.94
CA THR A 134 17.70 -4.46 11.34
C THR A 134 17.82 -5.40 10.14
N VAL A 135 17.04 -5.17 9.08
CA VAL A 135 17.01 -6.06 7.91
C VAL A 135 17.62 -5.38 6.67
N PRO A 136 18.75 -5.89 6.14
CA PRO A 136 19.36 -5.32 4.94
C PRO A 136 18.40 -5.36 3.74
N ASN A 137 18.36 -4.27 2.98
CA ASN A 137 17.52 -4.11 1.78
C ASN A 137 16.00 -4.18 2.04
N MET A 138 15.56 -4.00 3.28
CA MET A 138 14.14 -3.84 3.62
C MET A 138 13.82 -2.37 3.84
N ALA A 139 12.76 -1.89 3.19
CA ALA A 139 12.19 -0.57 3.47
C ALA A 139 10.93 -0.74 4.31
N GLU A 140 10.75 0.16 5.27
CA GLU A 140 9.61 0.22 6.18
C GLU A 140 8.93 1.56 5.98
N PHE A 141 7.61 1.63 6.19
CA PHE A 141 6.90 2.90 6.14
C PHE A 141 5.74 2.95 7.12
N THR A 142 5.33 4.16 7.46
CA THR A 142 4.17 4.43 8.29
C THR A 142 3.24 5.41 7.59
N VAL A 143 1.95 5.16 7.73
CA VAL A 143 0.85 6.00 7.25
C VAL A 143 0.12 6.56 8.46
N THR A 144 0.06 7.88 8.57
CA THR A 144 -0.73 8.58 9.59
C THR A 144 -1.92 9.25 8.90
N ILE A 145 -3.12 8.92 9.36
CA ILE A 145 -4.37 9.49 8.86
C ILE A 145 -4.99 10.34 9.96
N THR A 146 -5.30 11.59 9.63
CA THR A 146 -6.04 12.50 10.50
C THR A 146 -7.49 12.53 10.05
N GLU A 147 -8.41 12.19 10.96
CA GLU A 147 -9.85 12.17 10.72
C GLU A 147 -10.46 13.59 10.77
N PRO A 148 -11.62 13.82 10.11
CA PRO A 148 -12.38 15.06 10.24
C PRO A 148 -12.88 15.26 11.68
N GLY A 149 -12.10 15.95 12.50
CA GLY A 149 -12.34 16.09 13.95
C GLY A 149 -11.06 16.14 14.79
N GLY A 150 -9.90 15.81 14.18
CA GLY A 150 -8.59 15.96 14.80
C GLY A 150 -8.05 14.70 15.49
N SER A 151 -8.85 13.64 15.62
CA SER A 151 -8.33 12.30 15.92
C SER A 151 -7.36 11.86 14.82
N SER A 152 -6.26 11.21 15.20
CA SER A 152 -5.31 10.66 14.24
C SER A 152 -5.08 9.18 14.52
N GLN A 153 -5.04 8.40 13.45
CA GLN A 153 -4.73 6.98 13.47
C GLN A 153 -3.42 6.74 12.72
N GLN A 154 -2.54 5.96 13.30
CA GLN A 154 -1.23 5.64 12.73
C GLN A 154 -1.17 4.16 12.41
N PHE A 155 -0.87 3.85 11.14
CA PHE A 155 -0.70 2.51 10.62
C PHE A 155 0.76 2.33 10.21
N THR A 156 1.50 1.52 10.96
CA THR A 156 2.89 1.17 10.61
C THR A 156 2.90 -0.11 9.79
N PHE A 157 3.58 -0.06 8.66
CA PHE A 157 3.80 -1.17 7.74
C PHE A 157 5.31 -1.40 7.64
N SER A 158 5.87 -2.07 8.65
CA SER A 158 7.26 -2.55 8.62
C SER A 158 7.38 -3.83 7.78
N TRP A 159 6.32 -4.64 7.78
CA TRP A 159 6.03 -5.76 6.89
C TRP A 159 4.57 -6.18 7.16
N ALA A 160 3.78 -6.58 6.17
CA ALA A 160 2.38 -7.00 6.38
C ALA A 160 2.19 -8.24 7.31
N TRP A 161 3.22 -8.70 8.04
CA TRP A 161 3.18 -9.89 8.91
C TRP A 161 4.13 -9.84 10.12
N GLU A 162 4.09 -8.81 10.96
CA GLU A 162 4.70 -8.85 12.31
C GLU A 162 3.89 -9.77 13.28
N GLY A 163 3.66 -11.01 12.86
CA GLY A 163 3.26 -12.15 13.71
C GLY A 163 4.33 -13.25 13.70
N LEU A 164 5.58 -12.90 13.38
CA LEU A 164 6.75 -13.78 13.41
C LEU A 164 7.45 -13.75 14.78
N THR A 165 6.68 -13.90 15.86
CA THR A 165 7.18 -14.46 17.13
C THR A 165 6.20 -15.43 17.70
#